data_AF-K1SPP8-F1
#
_entry.id   AF-K1SPP8-F1
#
_cell.length_a   1.000
_cell.length_b   1.000
_cell.length_c   1.000
_cell.angle_alpha   90.00
_cell.angle_beta   90.00
_cell.angle_gamma   90.00
#
_symmetry.space_group_name_H-M   'P 1'
#
loop_
_entity.id
_entity.type
_entity.pdbx_description
1 polymer ?
#
loop_
_entity_poly.entity_id
_entity_poly.type
_entity_poly.pdbx_seq_one_letter_code
_entity_poly.pdbx_strand_id
1 'polypeptide(L)'
;GSDDVYTEEGISNPSKTAGLNAGDIILTVNGNNVNSTMEIEKAVQENGGNELKLSVKRGKKVLNLKLTPALSKNDNCYKAGIWVRDSMAGVGTITFIDSASKVFGGLGHAVCDVDTGIVMPLADGDAVKTKITGCYKGSCGSTGELCGVFQDTNIGTLSLNTACGVYGFLNNIVSTNEAV
;
A
#
# COMPACT_ATOMS: atom_id res chain seq x y z
N GLY A 1 -3.10 -2.30 -10.03
CA GLY A 1 -4.03 -2.70 -11.11
C GLY A 1 -3.73 -1.96 -12.39
N SER A 2 -4.48 -2.22 -13.46
CA SER A 2 -4.39 -1.49 -14.73
C SER A 2 -5.77 -0.93 -15.10
N ASP A 3 -5.79 0.23 -15.74
CA ASP A 3 -7.03 0.88 -16.21
C ASP A 3 -6.86 1.40 -17.64
N ASP A 4 -7.97 1.52 -18.35
CA ASP A 4 -8.02 2.02 -19.70
C ASP A 4 -8.05 3.55 -19.72
N VAL A 5 -7.26 4.15 -20.61
CA VAL A 5 -7.17 5.59 -20.82
C VAL A 5 -7.88 5.93 -22.13
N TYR A 6 -8.93 6.75 -22.04
CA TYR A 6 -9.64 7.25 -23.21
C TYR A 6 -8.88 8.44 -23.80
N THR A 7 -8.40 8.29 -25.04
CA THR A 7 -7.66 9.32 -25.79
C THR A 7 -8.48 9.79 -27.00
N GLU A 8 -8.05 10.86 -27.66
CA GLU A 8 -8.63 11.32 -28.93
C GLU A 8 -8.53 10.24 -30.04
N GLU A 9 -7.48 9.43 -30.01
CA GLU A 9 -7.23 8.36 -31.01
C GLU A 9 -7.93 7.04 -30.66
N GLY A 10 -8.59 6.95 -29.50
CA GLY A 10 -9.28 5.76 -29.02
C GLY A 10 -8.86 5.33 -27.61
N ILE A 11 -9.16 4.08 -27.26
CA ILE A 11 -8.81 3.51 -25.95
C ILE A 11 -7.35 3.05 -25.97
N SER A 12 -6.58 3.48 -24.98
CA SER A 12 -5.17 3.09 -24.78
C SER A 12 -4.98 2.51 -23.39
N ASN A 13 -4.11 1.51 -23.25
CA ASN A 13 -3.73 0.96 -21.95
C ASN A 13 -2.19 0.95 -21.83
N PRO A 14 -1.59 2.07 -21.36
CA PRO A 14 -0.14 2.21 -21.30
C PRO A 14 0.53 1.20 -20.36
N SER A 15 -0.09 0.89 -19.21
CA SER A 15 0.48 -0.04 -18.23
C SER A 15 0.57 -1.46 -18.77
N LYS A 16 -0.48 -1.93 -19.44
CA LYS A 16 -0.52 -3.24 -20.07
C LYS A 16 0.47 -3.34 -21.23
N THR A 17 0.55 -2.29 -22.04
CA THR A 17 1.54 -2.19 -23.14
C THR A 17 2.97 -2.24 -22.62
N ALA A 18 3.24 -1.60 -21.48
CA ALA A 18 4.54 -1.62 -20.81
C ALA A 18 4.87 -2.97 -20.14
N GLY A 19 3.91 -3.90 -20.06
CA GLY A 19 4.09 -5.21 -19.44
C GLY A 19 4.03 -5.19 -17.90
N LEU A 20 3.39 -4.17 -17.30
CA LEU A 20 3.13 -4.14 -15.86
C LEU A 20 2.06 -5.16 -15.48
N ASN A 21 2.23 -5.78 -14.31
CA ASN A 21 1.31 -6.75 -13.76
C ASN A 21 0.79 -6.29 -12.40
N ALA A 22 -0.41 -6.75 -12.03
CA ALA A 22 -0.88 -6.61 -10.65
C ALA A 22 0.11 -7.27 -9.69
N GLY A 23 0.43 -6.57 -8.59
CA GLY A 23 1.44 -7.00 -7.63
C GLY A 23 2.86 -6.54 -7.92
N ASP A 24 3.10 -5.83 -9.02
CA ASP A 24 4.38 -5.13 -9.23
C ASP A 24 4.52 -3.97 -8.24
N ILE A 25 5.70 -3.87 -7.61
CA ILE A 25 6.06 -2.74 -6.74
C ILE A 25 6.98 -1.81 -7.53
N ILE A 26 6.52 -0.60 -7.83
CA ILE A 26 7.33 0.40 -8.53
C ILE A 26 8.38 0.94 -7.56
N LEU A 27 9.66 0.77 -7.90
CA LEU A 27 10.79 1.22 -7.09
C LEU A 27 11.28 2.61 -7.53
N THR A 28 11.39 2.80 -8.86
CA THR A 28 11.90 4.05 -9.43
C THR A 28 11.16 4.46 -10.70
N VAL A 29 11.04 5.76 -10.92
CA VAL A 29 10.60 6.37 -12.18
C VAL A 29 11.71 7.28 -12.68
N ASN A 30 12.18 7.04 -13.92
CA ASN A 30 13.32 7.75 -14.53
C ASN A 30 14.60 7.74 -13.67
N GLY A 31 14.81 6.67 -12.90
CA GLY A 31 15.97 6.51 -12.01
C GLY A 31 15.82 7.17 -10.64
N ASN A 32 14.74 7.91 -10.39
CA ASN A 32 14.43 8.48 -9.08
C ASN A 32 13.58 7.50 -8.26
N ASN A 33 13.93 7.28 -6.99
CA ASN A 33 13.11 6.48 -6.09
C ASN A 33 11.72 7.12 -5.92
N VAL A 34 10.70 6.28 -5.87
CA VAL A 34 9.31 6.71 -5.60
C VAL A 34 8.74 5.92 -4.43
N ASN A 35 8.03 6.60 -3.54
CA ASN A 35 7.40 6.02 -2.35
C ASN A 35 5.90 6.37 -2.22
N SER A 36 5.37 7.23 -3.10
CA SER A 36 3.96 7.61 -3.08
C SER A 36 3.35 7.66 -4.48
N THR A 37 2.04 7.51 -4.53
CA THR A 37 1.25 7.67 -5.76
C THR A 37 1.42 9.07 -6.33
N MET A 38 1.50 10.09 -5.47
CA MET A 38 1.69 11.49 -5.87
C MET A 38 3.04 11.71 -6.59
N GLU A 39 4.12 11.08 -6.13
CA GLU A 39 5.43 11.16 -6.80
C GLU A 39 5.40 10.53 -8.20
N ILE A 40 4.70 9.39 -8.34
CA ILE A 40 4.54 8.72 -9.63
C ILE A 40 3.68 9.56 -10.57
N GLU A 41 2.55 10.08 -10.09
CA GLU A 41 1.66 10.97 -10.86
C GLU A 41 2.41 12.21 -11.35
N LYS A 42 3.17 12.86 -10.46
CA LYS A 42 4.00 14.00 -10.82
C LYS A 42 5.00 13.65 -11.92
N ALA A 43 5.73 12.54 -11.78
CA ALA A 43 6.69 12.10 -12.78
C ALA A 43 6.02 11.79 -14.14
N VAL A 44 4.79 11.26 -14.13
CA VAL A 44 3.99 11.02 -15.34
C VAL A 44 3.59 12.32 -16.02
N GLN A 45 3.14 13.33 -15.26
CA GLN A 45 2.77 14.63 -15.83
C GLN A 45 3.99 15.38 -16.39
N GLU A 46 5.09 15.42 -15.63
CA GLU A 46 6.31 16.15 -16.02
C GLU A 46 6.95 15.58 -17.29
N ASN A 47 6.80 14.27 -17.54
CA ASN A 47 7.34 13.65 -18.74
C ASN A 47 6.50 13.92 -20.01
N GLY A 48 5.31 14.51 -19.88
CA GLY A 48 4.56 15.11 -21.00
C GLY A 48 4.26 14.15 -22.16
N GLY A 49 4.01 12.87 -21.89
CA GLY A 49 3.76 11.83 -22.89
C GLY A 49 5.01 11.14 -23.45
N ASN A 50 6.21 11.53 -23.02
CA ASN A 50 7.43 10.82 -23.36
C ASN A 50 7.53 9.47 -22.62
N GLU A 51 8.42 8.61 -23.10
CA GLU A 51 8.72 7.31 -22.46
C GLU A 51 9.33 7.52 -21.05
N LEU A 52 8.77 6.84 -20.06
CA LEU A 52 9.25 6.71 -18.69
C LEU A 52 10.01 5.39 -18.52
N LYS A 53 11.14 5.42 -17.83
CA LYS A 53 11.86 4.22 -17.40
C LYS A 53 11.41 3.83 -15.99
N LEU A 54 10.77 2.69 -15.86
CA LEU A 54 10.31 2.15 -14.59
C LEU A 54 11.25 1.03 -14.13
N SER A 55 11.62 1.02 -12.86
CA SER A 55 12.18 -0.16 -12.19
C SER A 55 11.10 -0.73 -11.28
N VAL A 56 10.73 -1.98 -11.49
CA VAL A 56 9.68 -2.65 -10.72
C VAL A 56 10.19 -3.94 -10.09
N LYS A 57 9.77 -4.21 -8.86
CA LYS A 57 10.00 -5.48 -8.20
C LYS A 57 8.79 -6.39 -8.43
N ARG A 58 9.04 -7.51 -9.10
CA ARG A 58 8.07 -8.60 -9.34
C ARG A 58 8.52 -9.84 -8.59
N GLY A 59 7.90 -10.10 -7.45
CA GLY A 59 8.36 -11.15 -6.51
C GLY A 59 9.79 -10.86 -6.02
N LYS A 60 10.75 -11.72 -6.40
CA LYS A 60 12.17 -11.59 -6.02
C LYS A 60 13.04 -10.90 -7.08
N LYS A 61 12.50 -10.59 -8.25
CA LYS A 61 13.25 -10.01 -9.38
C LYS A 61 12.96 -8.53 -9.53
N VAL A 62 13.97 -7.77 -9.93
CA VAL A 62 13.82 -6.39 -10.38
C VAL A 62 13.81 -6.39 -11.92
N LEU A 63 12.82 -5.73 -12.51
CA LEU A 63 12.62 -5.62 -13.95
C LEU A 63 12.63 -4.14 -14.34
N ASN A 64 13.26 -3.84 -15.48
CA ASN A 64 13.21 -2.50 -16.06
C ASN A 64 12.20 -2.49 -17.20
N LEU A 65 11.19 -1.62 -17.11
CA LEU A 65 10.12 -1.47 -18.07
C LEU A 65 10.11 -0.06 -18.65
N LYS A 66 9.52 0.08 -19.84
CA LYS A 66 9.33 1.35 -20.53
C LYS A 66 7.84 1.60 -20.67
N LEU A 67 7.37 2.73 -20.16
CA LEU A 67 5.97 3.10 -20.17
C LEU A 67 5.81 4.46 -20.84
N THR A 68 4.91 4.56 -21.82
CA THR A 68 4.60 5.83 -22.49
C THR A 68 3.19 6.28 -22.08
N PRO A 69 3.04 7.33 -21.26
CA PRO A 69 1.73 7.81 -20.83
C PRO A 69 0.86 8.26 -22.01
N ALA A 70 -0.45 8.09 -21.86
CA ALA A 70 -1.44 8.54 -22.84
C ALA A 70 -2.16 9.78 -22.33
N LEU A 71 -2.45 10.75 -23.21
CA LEU A 71 -3.23 11.93 -22.86
C LEU A 71 -4.72 11.55 -22.73
N SER A 72 -5.27 11.70 -21.53
CA SER A 72 -6.70 11.49 -21.27
C SER A 72 -7.53 12.60 -21.91
N LYS A 73 -8.48 12.25 -22.77
CA LYS A 73 -9.44 13.21 -23.35
C LYS A 73 -10.43 13.74 -22.32
N ASN A 74 -10.69 12.97 -21.25
CA ASN A 74 -11.68 13.32 -20.25
C ASN A 74 -11.18 14.41 -19.30
N ASP A 75 -9.88 14.35 -18.96
CA ASP A 75 -9.29 15.15 -17.89
C ASP A 75 -8.16 16.06 -18.39
N ASN A 76 -7.79 15.94 -19.68
CA ASN A 76 -6.68 16.64 -20.32
C ASN A 76 -5.34 16.50 -19.57
N CYS A 77 -5.09 15.32 -19.00
CA CYS A 77 -3.86 15.00 -18.26
C CYS A 77 -3.24 13.68 -18.76
N TYR A 78 -1.94 13.52 -18.58
CA TYR A 78 -1.26 12.28 -18.95
C TYR A 78 -1.56 11.17 -17.94
N LYS A 79 -1.99 10.01 -18.42
CA LYS A 79 -2.27 8.84 -17.59
C LYS A 79 -1.39 7.68 -17.99
N ALA A 80 -0.82 7.02 -16.99
CA ALA A 80 -0.05 5.80 -17.18
C ALA A 80 -0.92 4.53 -17.20
N GLY A 81 -2.24 4.64 -16.97
CA GLY A 81 -3.15 3.50 -16.91
C GLY A 81 -2.83 2.53 -15.76
N ILE A 82 -2.21 3.01 -14.69
CA ILE A 82 -1.86 2.23 -13.49
C ILE A 82 -2.76 2.63 -12.33
N TRP A 83 -3.19 1.64 -11.56
CA TRP A 83 -3.81 1.85 -10.25
C TRP A 83 -2.81 1.46 -9.18
N VAL A 84 -2.29 2.47 -8.47
CA VAL A 84 -1.25 2.32 -7.44
C VAL A 84 -1.90 2.40 -6.06
N ARG A 85 -1.30 1.70 -5.12
CA ARG A 85 -1.73 1.64 -3.72
C ARG A 85 -0.48 1.75 -2.87
N ASP A 86 -0.43 2.80 -2.05
CA ASP A 86 0.74 3.19 -1.26
C ASP A 86 0.44 3.28 0.24
N SER A 87 -0.83 3.13 0.64
CA SER A 87 -1.26 3.18 2.03
C SER A 87 -2.28 2.08 2.33
N MET A 88 -2.22 1.59 3.57
CA MET A 88 -3.14 0.62 4.14
C MET A 88 -3.37 0.94 5.62
N ALA A 89 -4.56 0.60 6.09
CA ALA A 89 -4.90 0.62 7.50
C ALA A 89 -5.52 -0.72 7.88
N GLY A 90 -5.24 -1.19 9.09
CA GLY A 90 -5.79 -2.41 9.64
C GLY A 90 -6.03 -2.25 11.13
N VAL A 91 -6.98 -3.02 11.67
CA VAL A 91 -7.26 -3.07 13.09
C VAL A 91 -6.67 -4.36 13.65
N GLY A 92 -5.86 -4.25 14.70
CA GLY A 92 -5.19 -5.38 15.31
C GLY A 92 -5.28 -5.37 16.83
N THR A 93 -4.52 -6.27 17.44
CA THR A 93 -4.32 -6.31 18.88
C THR A 93 -2.84 -6.49 19.14
N ILE A 94 -2.28 -5.68 20.03
CA ILE A 94 -0.92 -5.90 20.52
C ILE A 94 -0.90 -7.20 21.30
N THR A 95 -0.18 -8.19 20.79
CA THR A 95 -0.10 -9.53 21.39
C THR A 95 0.96 -9.58 22.49
N PHE A 96 2.07 -8.88 22.30
CA PHE A 96 3.11 -8.76 23.32
C PHE A 96 3.78 -7.39 23.27
N ILE A 97 4.35 -7.00 24.41
CA ILE A 97 5.18 -5.81 24.58
C ILE A 97 6.41 -6.23 25.38
N ASP A 98 7.60 -5.95 24.86
CA ASP A 98 8.81 -5.93 25.66
C ASP A 98 8.99 -4.54 26.29
N SER A 99 8.81 -4.45 27.61
CA SER A 99 8.88 -3.18 28.33
C SER A 99 10.29 -2.58 28.37
N ALA A 100 11.34 -3.39 28.20
CA ALA A 100 12.72 -2.90 28.22
C ALA A 100 13.09 -2.19 26.92
N SER A 101 12.77 -2.79 25.77
CA SER A 101 13.06 -2.23 24.44
C SER A 101 11.92 -1.39 23.85
N LYS A 102 10.73 -1.40 24.47
CA LYS A 102 9.46 -0.85 23.95
C LYS A 102 9.00 -1.49 22.63
N VAL A 103 9.58 -2.63 22.25
CA VAL A 103 9.15 -3.38 21.08
C VAL A 103 7.78 -3.98 21.35
N PHE A 104 6.87 -3.87 20.40
CA PHE A 104 5.60 -4.57 20.42
C PHE A 104 5.43 -5.43 19.18
N GLY A 105 4.58 -6.45 19.30
CA GLY A 105 4.16 -7.27 18.18
C GLY A 105 2.66 -7.50 18.19
N GLY A 106 2.00 -7.21 17.07
CA GLY A 106 0.67 -7.71 16.75
C GLY A 106 0.82 -9.00 15.95
N LEU A 107 0.82 -10.14 16.64
CA LEU A 107 1.00 -11.44 16.02
C LEU A 107 -0.27 -11.87 15.28
N GLY A 108 -0.08 -12.49 14.11
CA GLY A 108 -1.19 -12.90 13.27
C GLY A 108 -0.76 -13.07 11.83
N HIS A 109 -1.63 -12.65 10.91
CA HIS A 109 -1.29 -12.60 9.49
C HIS A 109 -0.61 -11.28 9.14
N ALA A 110 0.14 -11.29 8.04
CA ALA A 110 0.64 -10.06 7.44
C ALA A 110 -0.49 -9.12 6.99
N VAL A 111 -0.25 -7.82 7.00
CA VAL A 111 -1.10 -6.88 6.28
C VAL A 111 -0.85 -7.10 4.79
N CYS A 112 -1.88 -7.56 4.08
CA CYS A 112 -1.80 -7.86 2.65
C CYS A 112 -2.64 -6.89 1.85
N ASP A 113 -2.23 -6.65 0.61
CA ASP A 113 -3.05 -6.00 -0.40
C ASP A 113 -4.29 -6.85 -0.68
N VAL A 114 -5.50 -6.26 -0.57
CA VAL A 114 -6.76 -7.02 -0.64
C VAL A 114 -7.02 -7.64 -2.02
N ASP A 115 -6.46 -7.06 -3.09
CA ASP A 115 -6.71 -7.52 -4.45
C ASP A 115 -5.73 -8.63 -4.87
N THR A 116 -4.49 -8.57 -4.40
CA THR A 116 -3.41 -9.48 -4.80
C THR A 116 -3.06 -10.51 -3.74
N GLY A 117 -3.44 -10.29 -2.49
CA GLY A 117 -3.04 -11.11 -1.34
C GLY A 117 -1.55 -11.03 -1.00
N ILE A 118 -0.80 -10.15 -1.66
CA ILE A 118 0.64 -9.98 -1.43
C ILE A 118 0.86 -9.17 -0.16
N VAL A 119 1.82 -9.61 0.66
CA VAL A 119 2.26 -8.86 1.85
C VAL A 119 2.74 -7.48 1.41
N MET A 120 2.11 -6.44 1.95
CA MET A 120 2.45 -5.08 1.60
C MET A 120 3.82 -4.73 2.19
N PRO A 121 4.82 -4.35 1.36
CA PRO A 121 6.10 -3.88 1.87
C PRO A 121 5.87 -2.65 2.73
N LEU A 122 6.37 -2.69 3.96
CA LEU A 122 6.28 -1.56 4.87
C LEU A 122 7.52 -0.68 4.68
N ALA A 123 7.32 0.58 4.26
CA ALA A 123 8.36 1.59 4.28
C ALA A 123 8.40 2.29 5.64
N ASP A 124 7.23 2.72 6.11
CA ASP A 124 6.98 3.27 7.43
C ASP A 124 5.49 3.04 7.79
N GLY A 125 5.12 3.23 9.05
CA GLY A 125 3.73 3.17 9.48
C GLY A 125 3.53 3.65 10.91
N ASP A 126 2.30 4.04 11.22
CA ASP A 126 1.91 4.48 12.55
C ASP A 126 1.05 3.42 13.26
N ALA A 127 1.28 3.28 14.56
CA ALA A 127 0.37 2.57 15.45
C ALA A 127 -0.49 3.60 16.18
N VAL A 128 -1.80 3.53 15.99
CA VAL A 128 -2.78 4.44 16.58
C VAL A 128 -3.78 3.67 17.43
N LYS A 129 -4.34 4.29 18.48
CA LYS A 129 -5.40 3.62 19.24
C LYS A 129 -6.66 3.47 18.40
N THR A 130 -7.32 2.33 18.53
CA THR A 130 -8.61 2.08 17.91
C THR A 130 -9.69 1.87 18.97
N LYS A 131 -10.85 2.52 18.81
CA LYS A 131 -12.04 2.21 19.60
C LYS A 131 -12.92 1.23 18.82
N ILE A 132 -13.10 0.02 19.35
CA ILE A 132 -14.05 -0.93 18.80
C ILE A 132 -15.48 -0.43 19.06
N THR A 133 -16.24 -0.23 17.98
CA THR A 133 -17.64 0.23 18.01
C THR A 133 -18.62 -0.92 17.87
N GLY A 134 -18.19 -2.06 17.31
CA GLY A 134 -19.02 -3.23 17.15
C GLY A 134 -18.26 -4.40 16.51
N CYS A 135 -18.99 -5.48 16.26
CA CYS A 135 -18.49 -6.58 15.45
C CYS A 135 -19.64 -7.25 14.70
N TYR A 136 -19.35 -7.72 13.49
CA TYR A 136 -20.22 -8.62 12.74
C TYR A 136 -19.71 -10.04 12.93
N LYS A 137 -20.54 -10.89 13.53
CA LYS A 137 -20.19 -12.29 13.72
C LYS A 137 -20.11 -12.99 12.36
N GLY A 138 -19.01 -13.70 12.11
CA GLY A 138 -18.86 -14.55 10.94
C GLY A 138 -19.91 -15.67 10.90
N SER A 139 -20.22 -16.14 9.70
CA SER A 139 -21.11 -17.26 9.45
C SER A 139 -20.40 -18.29 8.57
N CYS A 140 -21.00 -19.47 8.37
CA CYS A 140 -20.38 -20.50 7.56
C CYS A 140 -20.12 -19.97 6.14
N GLY A 141 -18.84 -19.90 5.75
CA GLY A 141 -18.40 -19.36 4.47
C GLY A 141 -18.14 -17.85 4.42
N SER A 142 -18.42 -17.11 5.51
CA SER A 142 -18.22 -15.65 5.57
C SER A 142 -17.45 -15.24 6.83
N THR A 143 -16.30 -14.62 6.63
CA THR A 143 -15.47 -14.07 7.71
C THR A 143 -16.23 -12.96 8.45
N GLY A 144 -16.16 -12.96 9.79
CA GLY A 144 -16.68 -11.86 10.60
C GLY A 144 -15.78 -10.63 10.55
N GLU A 145 -16.25 -9.51 11.10
CA GLU A 145 -15.53 -8.25 11.04
C GLU A 145 -15.56 -7.54 12.40
N LEU A 146 -14.43 -6.92 12.76
CA LEU A 146 -14.36 -5.98 13.87
C LEU A 146 -14.55 -4.57 13.32
N CYS A 147 -15.54 -3.86 13.84
CA CYS A 147 -15.80 -2.48 13.47
C CYS A 147 -15.11 -1.58 14.48
N GLY A 148 -14.13 -0.82 14.03
CA GLY A 148 -13.38 0.12 14.86
C GLY A 148 -13.35 1.50 14.23
N VAL A 149 -13.15 2.51 15.07
CA VAL A 149 -12.78 3.86 14.63
C VAL A 149 -11.39 4.18 15.18
N PHE A 150 -10.50 4.63 14.30
CA PHE A 150 -9.18 5.11 14.69
C PHE A 150 -9.33 6.39 15.52
N GLN A 151 -8.51 6.52 16.55
CA GLN A 151 -8.37 7.74 17.34
C GLN A 151 -7.12 8.50 16.87
N ASP A 152 -7.12 9.82 16.98
CA ASP A 152 -5.96 10.68 16.67
C ASP A 152 -4.81 10.58 17.69
N THR A 153 -4.69 9.45 18.38
CA THR A 153 -3.64 9.19 19.36
C THR A 153 -2.65 8.18 18.80
N ASN A 154 -1.52 8.67 18.30
CA ASN A 154 -0.37 7.85 17.95
C ASN A 154 0.28 7.28 19.21
N ILE A 155 0.39 5.95 19.27
CA ILE A 155 0.99 5.23 20.39
C ILE A 155 2.35 4.61 20.04
N GLY A 156 2.77 4.66 18.78
CA GLY A 156 4.01 4.07 18.32
C GLY A 156 4.15 4.09 16.80
N THR A 157 5.22 3.47 16.31
CA THR A 157 5.51 3.29 14.89
C THR A 157 5.60 1.82 14.55
N LEU A 158 5.22 1.47 13.32
CA LEU A 158 5.36 0.14 12.73
C LEU A 158 6.65 0.11 11.91
N SER A 159 7.46 -0.92 12.14
CA SER A 159 8.76 -1.07 11.47
C SER A 159 8.81 -2.32 10.59
N LEU A 160 8.01 -3.34 10.87
CA LEU A 160 8.00 -4.58 10.11
C LEU A 160 6.58 -5.09 9.90
N ASN A 161 6.28 -5.47 8.65
CA ASN A 161 5.13 -6.28 8.29
C ASN A 161 5.63 -7.61 7.74
N THR A 162 5.35 -8.70 8.47
CA THR A 162 5.86 -10.03 8.16
C THR A 162 4.72 -11.03 8.02
N ALA A 163 5.00 -12.22 7.49
CA ALA A 163 4.03 -13.31 7.41
C ALA A 163 3.39 -13.69 8.76
N CYS A 164 4.05 -13.38 9.88
CA CYS A 164 3.59 -13.73 11.23
C CYS A 164 3.05 -12.53 12.02
N GLY A 165 2.77 -11.41 11.35
CA GLY A 165 2.21 -10.21 11.97
C GLY A 165 3.11 -8.99 11.81
N VAL A 166 2.73 -7.94 12.53
CA VAL A 166 3.35 -6.61 12.47
C VAL A 166 4.12 -6.31 13.75
N TYR A 167 5.24 -5.62 13.61
CA TYR A 167 6.11 -5.25 14.73
C TYR A 167 6.51 -3.79 14.65
N GLY A 168 6.75 -3.20 15.82
CA GLY A 168 7.03 -1.79 15.92
C GLY A 168 7.52 -1.39 17.30
N PHE A 169 7.60 -0.08 17.53
CA PHE A 169 8.03 0.51 18.79
C PHE A 169 6.93 1.38 19.36
N LEU A 170 6.66 1.24 20.66
CA LEU A 170 5.74 2.12 21.37
C LEU A 170 6.44 3.41 21.80
N ASN A 171 5.72 4.53 21.71
CA ASN A 171 6.18 5.82 22.24
C ASN A 171 6.31 5.75 23.77
N ASN A 172 5.26 5.22 24.42
CA ASN A 172 5.14 5.04 25.85
C ASN A 172 4.62 3.62 26.17
N ILE A 173 4.95 3.08 27.34
CA ILE A 173 4.45 1.76 27.75
C ILE A 173 2.95 1.86 28.01
N VAL A 174 2.15 1.23 27.15
CA VAL A 174 0.69 1.15 27.26
C VAL A 174 0.31 -0.16 27.95
N SER A 175 -0.67 -0.14 28.85
CA SER A 175 -1.17 -1.34 29.52
C SER A 175 -1.76 -2.34 28.51
N THR A 176 -1.52 -3.64 28.70
CA THR A 176 -1.68 -4.74 27.74
C THR A 176 -3.10 -5.11 27.26
N ASN A 177 -4.11 -4.27 27.48
CA ASN A 177 -5.52 -4.62 27.21
C ASN A 177 -6.23 -3.70 26.19
N GLU A 178 -5.49 -2.90 25.40
CA GLU A 178 -6.08 -1.96 24.45
C GLU A 178 -5.93 -2.41 23.00
N ALA A 179 -6.99 -2.21 22.20
CA ALA A 179 -6.99 -2.45 20.76
C ALA A 179 -6.23 -1.33 20.04
N VAL A 180 -5.46 -1.73 19.02
CA VAL A 180 -4.56 -0.86 18.25
C VAL A 180 -4.80 -1.11 16.78
#